data_AF-A0A929AKQ6-F1
#
_entry.id   AF-A0A929AKQ6-F1
#
_cell.length_a   1.000
_cell.length_b   1.000
_cell.length_c   1.000
_cell.angle_alpha   90.00
_cell.angle_beta   90.00
_cell.angle_gamma   90.00
#
_symmetry.space_group_name_H-M   'P 1'
#
loop_
_entity.id
_entity.type
_entity.pdbx_description
1 polymer ?
#
loop_
_entity_poly.entity_id
_entity_poly.type
_entity_poly.pdbx_seq_one_letter_code
_entity_poly.pdbx_strand_id
1 'polypeptide(L)'
;MKDPIILRHKHTLSPITAIYWKDLLYRVSKIGTELEVACPKGLECSIFEEVVRQDLEPSHDFERLGTYGVMDVIPEHCGIEIRVIGRQPYFRILQQQYSQIIDRLEARDARLKATCGLHFHLLTPGLAEPVPEIILANLWNLIRRYAPELKFITSGGDKREALCRRRNHNSHLEMVHHSPGMTSMAEIQKLLKQSHRVPEHQNFLNLEHLSFTETGNVLPFHLEFRFPDADFSPTSITAKTFLFLAMLLKAVDLSQYGVIHVGKISSWRRKIKLLNMISNNKGNLANSDTSAVTDEIIEELRQGAYELLDLLAPTFSRFTDNPALDVLTALTEQPISLLRCAGYSWDEIETLLASRAALDEVGLDETDRRLMQCIELGEWANLSSVDAWRWYAARELYLTPQNLELRLERLAALRGIRWDIRQGAMVFTS
;
A
#
# COMPACT_ATOMS: atom_id res chain seq x y z
N MET A 1 -2.17 20.95 11.37
CA MET A 1 -3.14 21.50 10.40
C MET A 1 -2.72 21.01 9.02
N LYS A 2 -3.60 20.30 8.29
CA LYS A 2 -3.26 19.67 7.01
C LYS A 2 -2.97 20.73 5.93
N ASP A 3 -1.92 20.58 5.11
CA ASP A 3 -1.58 21.56 4.05
C ASP A 3 -2.53 21.36 2.86
N PRO A 4 -3.37 22.32 2.46
CA PRO A 4 -4.41 22.08 1.45
C PRO A 4 -3.87 21.52 0.13
N ILE A 5 -4.64 20.62 -0.49
CA ILE A 5 -4.39 20.12 -1.83
C ILE A 5 -4.81 21.21 -2.82
N ILE A 6 -3.83 21.96 -3.32
CA ILE A 6 -4.02 22.94 -4.38
C ILE A 6 -4.21 22.17 -5.71
N LEU A 7 -5.21 22.54 -6.49
CA LEU A 7 -5.52 21.96 -7.80
C LEU A 7 -5.19 22.94 -8.92
N ARG A 8 -4.78 22.43 -10.09
CA ARG A 8 -4.67 23.20 -11.33
C ARG A 8 -5.62 22.63 -12.37
N HIS A 9 -6.50 23.46 -12.93
CA HIS A 9 -7.43 23.05 -13.98
C HIS A 9 -6.70 22.86 -15.33
N LYS A 10 -6.21 21.64 -15.56
CA LYS A 10 -6.10 21.02 -16.89
C LYS A 10 -7.34 20.13 -17.10
N HIS A 11 -7.65 19.80 -18.36
CA HIS A 11 -8.84 19.05 -18.81
C HIS A 11 -9.32 17.98 -17.80
N THR A 12 -10.41 18.28 -17.08
CA THR A 12 -10.96 17.43 -16.03
C THR A 12 -11.84 16.32 -16.58
N LEU A 13 -11.96 15.23 -15.83
CA LEU A 13 -12.98 14.22 -16.09
C LEU A 13 -14.35 14.76 -15.65
N SER A 14 -15.41 14.43 -16.41
CA SER A 14 -16.77 14.60 -15.88
C SER A 14 -17.01 13.62 -14.72
N PRO A 15 -17.95 13.87 -13.79
CA PRO A 15 -18.25 12.93 -12.71
C PRO A 15 -18.63 11.53 -13.21
N ILE A 16 -19.39 11.45 -14.31
CA ILE A 16 -19.76 10.18 -14.96
C ILE A 16 -18.51 9.47 -15.50
N THR A 17 -17.62 10.21 -16.16
CA THR A 17 -16.34 9.69 -16.68
C THR A 17 -15.42 9.22 -15.56
N ALA A 18 -15.40 9.90 -14.42
CA ALA A 18 -14.60 9.52 -13.25
C ALA A 18 -15.15 8.27 -12.54
N ILE A 19 -16.48 8.15 -12.41
CA ILE A 19 -17.13 6.92 -11.92
C ILE A 19 -16.78 5.75 -12.83
N TYR A 20 -16.92 5.92 -14.15
CA TYR A 20 -16.55 4.91 -15.15
C TYR A 20 -15.10 4.44 -14.99
N TRP A 21 -14.13 5.36 -14.99
CA TRP A 21 -12.71 4.98 -14.86
C TRP A 21 -12.38 4.39 -13.49
N LYS A 22 -13.01 4.82 -12.40
CA LYS A 22 -12.78 4.27 -11.07
C LYS A 22 -13.33 2.85 -10.94
N ASP A 23 -14.51 2.60 -11.49
CA ASP A 23 -15.12 1.27 -11.46
C ASP A 23 -14.46 0.31 -12.47
N LEU A 24 -14.02 0.80 -13.63
CA LEU A 24 -13.25 0.02 -14.61
C LEU A 24 -11.88 -0.37 -14.06
N LEU A 25 -11.08 0.60 -13.59
CA LEU A 25 -9.75 0.33 -13.05
C LEU A 25 -9.81 -0.57 -11.83
N TYR A 26 -10.83 -0.47 -10.95
CA TYR A 26 -11.01 -1.39 -9.83
C TYR A 26 -11.26 -2.85 -10.26
N ARG A 27 -11.80 -3.07 -11.47
CA ARG A 27 -12.06 -4.40 -12.03
C ARG A 27 -10.88 -4.95 -12.83
N VAL A 28 -10.20 -4.12 -13.62
CA VAL A 28 -9.14 -4.56 -14.55
C VAL A 28 -7.72 -4.39 -14.02
N SER A 29 -7.49 -3.58 -12.98
CA SER A 29 -6.16 -3.44 -12.41
C SER A 29 -5.78 -4.69 -11.62
N LYS A 30 -4.73 -5.36 -12.09
CA LYS A 30 -4.01 -6.38 -11.34
C LYS A 30 -2.74 -5.75 -10.78
N ILE A 31 -2.34 -6.14 -9.58
CA ILE A 31 -1.06 -5.70 -9.00
C ILE A 31 -0.20 -6.93 -8.76
N GLY A 32 0.85 -7.08 -9.57
CA GLY A 32 1.88 -8.11 -9.40
C GLY A 32 3.02 -7.60 -8.52
N THR A 33 3.85 -8.52 -8.03
CA THR A 33 5.03 -8.18 -7.21
C THR A 33 6.28 -8.90 -7.68
N GLU A 34 7.41 -8.23 -7.49
CA GLU A 34 8.74 -8.82 -7.57
C GLU A 34 9.33 -8.83 -6.16
N LEU A 35 9.55 -10.03 -5.61
CA LEU A 35 10.18 -10.21 -4.30
C LEU A 35 11.65 -10.52 -4.51
N GLU A 36 12.53 -9.55 -4.27
CA GLU A 36 13.98 -9.78 -4.25
C GLU A 36 14.37 -10.48 -2.94
N VAL A 37 15.03 -11.65 -3.01
CA VAL A 37 15.56 -12.35 -1.82
C VAL A 37 16.99 -12.82 -2.03
N ALA A 38 17.76 -12.88 -0.96
CA ALA A 38 19.12 -13.38 -0.99
C ALA A 38 19.24 -14.83 -0.57
N CYS A 39 20.08 -15.57 -1.29
CA CYS A 39 20.42 -16.96 -1.02
C CYS A 39 21.01 -17.16 0.40
N PRO A 40 20.95 -18.37 0.97
CA PRO A 40 21.62 -18.77 2.21
C PRO A 40 23.12 -18.40 2.25
N LYS A 41 23.72 -18.42 3.45
CA LYS A 41 25.16 -18.16 3.59
C LYS A 41 25.97 -19.34 3.04
N GLY A 42 26.71 -19.12 1.95
CA GLY A 42 27.61 -20.13 1.37
C GLY A 42 26.96 -21.04 0.31
N LEU A 43 25.67 -20.86 0.01
CA LEU A 43 25.01 -21.54 -1.10
C LEU A 43 25.19 -20.74 -2.40
N GLU A 44 25.43 -21.43 -3.51
CA GLU A 44 25.50 -20.79 -4.84
C GLU A 44 24.11 -20.33 -5.29
N CYS A 45 24.05 -19.21 -6.04
CA CYS A 45 22.77 -18.67 -6.48
C CYS A 45 22.00 -19.62 -7.40
N SER A 46 22.69 -20.25 -8.37
CA SER A 46 22.16 -21.25 -9.30
C SER A 46 21.45 -22.42 -8.60
N ILE A 47 22.04 -22.92 -7.51
CA ILE A 47 21.49 -24.03 -6.72
C ILE A 47 20.25 -23.58 -5.93
N PHE A 48 20.29 -22.36 -5.37
CA PHE A 48 19.16 -21.80 -4.64
C PHE A 48 17.98 -21.46 -5.57
N GLU A 49 18.25 -20.87 -6.72
CA GLU A 49 17.31 -20.57 -7.81
C GLU A 49 16.56 -21.83 -8.26
N GLU A 50 17.28 -22.93 -8.52
CA GLU A 50 16.69 -24.20 -8.96
C GLU A 50 15.83 -24.86 -7.87
N VAL A 51 16.27 -24.85 -6.61
CA VAL A 51 15.47 -25.37 -5.48
C VAL A 51 14.20 -24.54 -5.26
N VAL A 52 14.28 -23.20 -5.39
CA VAL A 52 13.12 -22.32 -5.25
C VAL A 52 12.16 -22.46 -6.44
N ARG A 53 12.64 -22.72 -7.67
CA ARG A 53 11.78 -23.11 -8.80
C ARG A 53 11.01 -24.40 -8.52
N GLN A 54 11.70 -25.42 -7.99
CA GLN A 54 11.07 -26.70 -7.66
C GLN A 54 10.01 -26.57 -6.55
N ASP A 55 10.24 -25.69 -5.56
CA ASP A 55 9.29 -25.43 -4.48
C ASP A 55 8.11 -24.52 -4.84
N LEU A 56 8.28 -23.60 -5.79
CA LEU A 56 7.26 -22.59 -6.15
C LEU A 56 6.52 -22.87 -7.46
N GLU A 57 6.89 -23.93 -8.18
CA GLU A 57 6.23 -24.41 -9.41
C GLU A 57 5.83 -23.27 -10.38
N PRO A 58 6.79 -22.45 -10.84
CA PRO A 58 6.52 -21.28 -11.68
C PRO A 58 5.78 -21.68 -12.96
N SER A 59 4.73 -20.93 -13.27
CA SER A 59 3.84 -21.21 -14.41
C SER A 59 4.47 -20.88 -15.77
N HIS A 60 5.41 -19.93 -15.81
CA HIS A 60 5.98 -19.30 -17.01
C HIS A 60 4.93 -18.73 -17.99
N ASP A 61 3.69 -18.50 -17.53
CA ASP A 61 2.55 -18.11 -18.35
C ASP A 61 1.61 -17.20 -17.53
N PHE A 62 1.43 -15.94 -17.95
CA PHE A 62 0.58 -14.97 -17.27
C PHE A 62 -0.93 -15.34 -17.26
N GLU A 63 -1.36 -16.26 -18.12
CA GLU A 63 -2.74 -16.77 -18.14
C GLU A 63 -2.93 -17.97 -17.19
N ARG A 64 -1.85 -18.62 -16.74
CA ARG A 64 -1.90 -19.77 -15.84
C ARG A 64 -1.39 -19.40 -14.46
N LEU A 65 -2.26 -19.49 -13.47
CA LEU A 65 -1.90 -19.10 -12.10
C LEU A 65 -0.86 -20.03 -11.46
N GLY A 66 -0.77 -21.30 -11.88
CA GLY A 66 0.03 -22.31 -11.16
C GLY A 66 -0.44 -22.52 -9.72
N THR A 67 0.35 -23.25 -8.93
CA THR A 67 0.01 -23.57 -7.53
C THR A 67 0.08 -22.33 -6.64
N TYR A 68 1.14 -21.52 -6.79
CA TYR A 68 1.45 -20.39 -5.88
C TYR A 68 1.25 -19.00 -6.52
N GLY A 69 0.73 -18.91 -7.75
CA GLY A 69 0.64 -17.62 -8.46
C GLY A 69 1.97 -17.05 -8.91
N VAL A 70 3.04 -17.86 -8.95
CA VAL A 70 4.36 -17.45 -9.41
C VAL A 70 4.45 -17.60 -10.93
N MET A 71 4.90 -16.52 -11.58
CA MET A 71 5.16 -16.47 -13.02
C MET A 71 6.54 -17.06 -13.33
N ASP A 72 7.56 -16.59 -12.60
CA ASP A 72 8.96 -16.99 -12.80
C ASP A 72 9.79 -16.77 -11.53
N VAL A 73 10.96 -17.40 -11.47
CA VAL A 73 12.01 -17.16 -10.48
C VAL A 73 13.32 -16.97 -11.25
N ILE A 74 13.97 -15.82 -11.12
CA ILE A 74 15.15 -15.45 -11.92
C ILE A 74 16.33 -15.01 -11.03
N PRO A 75 17.60 -15.12 -11.50
CA PRO A 75 18.75 -14.59 -10.78
C PRO A 75 18.81 -13.05 -10.87
N GLU A 76 19.18 -12.40 -9.77
CA GLU A 76 19.26 -10.93 -9.65
C GLU A 76 20.46 -10.53 -8.74
N HIS A 77 20.93 -9.28 -8.79
CA HIS A 77 22.15 -8.81 -8.10
C HIS A 77 22.18 -9.05 -6.58
N CYS A 78 21.01 -9.19 -5.96
CA CYS A 78 20.81 -9.46 -4.54
C CYS A 78 20.80 -10.97 -4.19
N GLY A 79 20.48 -11.82 -5.17
CA GLY A 79 20.19 -13.25 -5.05
C GLY A 79 19.25 -13.70 -6.18
N ILE A 80 17.96 -13.85 -5.89
CA ILE A 80 16.91 -14.17 -6.86
C ILE A 80 15.73 -13.21 -6.72
N GLU A 81 14.95 -13.09 -7.79
CA GLU A 81 13.70 -12.35 -7.85
C GLU A 81 12.55 -13.33 -8.13
N ILE A 82 11.55 -13.39 -7.24
CA ILE A 82 10.33 -14.17 -7.42
C ILE A 82 9.27 -13.24 -8.03
N ARG A 83 8.80 -13.56 -9.24
CA ARG A 83 7.83 -12.77 -10.00
C ARG A 83 6.43 -13.33 -9.81
N VAL A 84 5.55 -12.58 -9.15
CA VAL A 84 4.20 -13.03 -8.79
C VAL A 84 3.16 -12.44 -9.75
N ILE A 85 2.33 -13.32 -10.32
CA ILE A 85 1.20 -12.96 -11.18
C ILE A 85 0.22 -12.11 -10.37
N GLY A 86 0.07 -10.85 -10.78
CA GLY A 86 -0.89 -9.95 -10.17
C GLY A 86 -2.31 -10.48 -10.29
N ARG A 87 -3.06 -10.41 -9.19
CA ARG A 87 -4.49 -10.79 -9.12
C ARG A 87 -5.34 -9.52 -9.00
N GLN A 88 -6.66 -9.64 -9.27
CA GLN A 88 -7.60 -8.66 -8.73
C GLN A 88 -7.57 -8.82 -7.19
N PRO A 89 -7.39 -7.76 -6.40
CA PRO A 89 -6.94 -7.93 -5.05
C PRO A 89 -8.09 -8.23 -4.07
N TYR A 90 -8.14 -9.48 -3.61
CA TYR A 90 -8.93 -9.93 -2.47
C TYR A 90 -7.98 -10.23 -1.30
N PHE A 91 -8.18 -9.60 -0.14
CA PHE A 91 -7.16 -9.55 0.91
C PHE A 91 -6.72 -10.95 1.38
N ARG A 92 -7.66 -11.80 1.82
CA ARG A 92 -7.36 -13.15 2.31
C ARG A 92 -6.65 -14.03 1.28
N ILE A 93 -7.04 -13.94 0.01
CA ILE A 93 -6.46 -14.76 -1.07
C ILE A 93 -5.03 -14.33 -1.38
N LEU A 94 -4.72 -13.03 -1.33
CA LEU A 94 -3.35 -12.52 -1.47
C LEU A 94 -2.50 -12.84 -0.23
N GLN A 95 -3.05 -12.65 0.97
CA GLN A 95 -2.37 -12.95 2.24
C GLN A 95 -1.96 -14.43 2.32
N GLN A 96 -2.88 -15.35 1.99
CA GLN A 96 -2.61 -16.78 1.93
C GLN A 96 -1.55 -17.13 0.86
N GLN A 97 -1.63 -16.50 -0.32
CA GLN A 97 -0.65 -16.72 -1.39
C GLN A 97 0.75 -16.27 -0.98
N TYR A 98 0.90 -15.09 -0.37
CA TYR A 98 2.20 -14.59 0.07
C TYR A 98 2.76 -15.38 1.25
N SER A 99 1.92 -15.91 2.16
CA SER A 99 2.36 -16.89 3.16
C SER A 99 2.92 -18.13 2.48
N GLN A 100 2.17 -18.80 1.61
CA GLN A 100 2.66 -20.01 0.92
C GLN A 100 3.98 -19.81 0.15
N ILE A 101 4.25 -18.60 -0.36
CA ILE A 101 5.54 -18.24 -0.97
C ILE A 101 6.62 -18.05 0.11
N ILE A 102 6.35 -17.26 1.16
CA ILE A 102 7.32 -16.93 2.21
C ILE A 102 7.67 -18.15 3.07
N ASP A 103 6.68 -18.96 3.48
CA ASP A 103 6.86 -20.23 4.20
C ASP A 103 7.91 -21.13 3.49
N ARG A 104 7.89 -21.15 2.14
CA ARG A 104 8.84 -21.91 1.31
C ARG A 104 10.21 -21.27 1.23
N LEU A 105 10.28 -19.95 1.14
CA LEU A 105 11.55 -19.23 1.14
C LEU A 105 12.27 -19.37 2.50
N GLU A 106 11.55 -19.25 3.61
CA GLU A 106 12.11 -19.41 4.96
C GLU A 106 12.50 -20.86 5.24
N ALA A 107 11.72 -21.86 4.77
CA ALA A 107 12.12 -23.28 4.80
C ALA A 107 13.38 -23.61 3.98
N ARG A 108 13.92 -22.64 3.21
CA ARG A 108 15.18 -22.74 2.46
C ARG A 108 16.25 -21.75 2.93
N ASP A 109 16.15 -21.23 4.15
CA ASP A 109 17.08 -20.24 4.72
C ASP A 109 17.23 -18.97 3.85
N ALA A 110 16.17 -18.55 3.13
CA ALA A 110 16.17 -17.30 2.38
C ALA A 110 16.39 -16.10 3.30
N ARG A 111 17.04 -15.05 2.79
CA ARG A 111 17.45 -13.91 3.61
C ARG A 111 17.11 -12.59 2.95
N LEU A 112 16.69 -11.62 3.74
CA LEU A 112 16.55 -10.25 3.30
C LEU A 112 17.84 -9.46 3.60
N LYS A 113 18.42 -8.86 2.55
CA LYS A 113 19.58 -7.97 2.62
C LYS A 113 19.14 -6.52 2.41
N ALA A 114 20.00 -5.58 2.78
CA ALA A 114 19.91 -4.16 2.42
C ALA A 114 19.67 -3.88 0.93
N THR A 115 20.11 -4.76 0.03
CA THR A 115 19.88 -4.67 -1.42
C THR A 115 18.45 -5.01 -1.84
N CYS A 116 17.75 -5.86 -1.09
CA CYS A 116 16.49 -6.48 -1.49
C CYS A 116 15.35 -5.47 -1.56
N GLY A 117 14.75 -5.36 -2.75
CA GLY A 117 13.53 -4.62 -3.02
C GLY A 117 12.26 -5.45 -2.99
N LEU A 118 11.14 -4.75 -2.91
CA LEU A 118 9.82 -5.31 -3.19
C LEU A 118 9.14 -4.38 -4.21
N HIS A 119 9.16 -4.75 -5.49
CA HIS A 119 8.55 -3.94 -6.53
C HIS A 119 7.08 -4.32 -6.70
N PHE A 120 6.21 -3.35 -6.98
CA PHE A 120 4.81 -3.58 -7.27
C PHE A 120 4.49 -3.07 -8.67
N HIS A 121 4.05 -3.97 -9.55
CA HIS A 121 3.65 -3.65 -10.92
C HIS A 121 2.13 -3.49 -10.97
N LEU A 122 1.64 -2.26 -11.13
CA LEU A 122 0.24 -2.01 -11.41
C LEU A 122 0.02 -2.17 -12.92
N LEU A 123 -0.83 -3.12 -13.28
CA LEU A 123 -1.04 -3.62 -14.63
C LEU A 123 -2.53 -3.56 -14.99
N THR A 124 -2.88 -3.19 -16.22
CA THR A 124 -4.26 -3.33 -16.76
C THR A 124 -4.31 -4.29 -17.95
N PRO A 125 -4.02 -5.59 -17.77
CA PRO A 125 -3.92 -6.54 -18.87
C PRO A 125 -5.29 -6.72 -19.55
N GLY A 126 -5.33 -6.64 -20.88
CA GLY A 126 -6.56 -6.72 -21.67
C GLY A 126 -7.40 -5.43 -21.70
N LEU A 127 -6.96 -4.34 -21.06
CA LEU A 127 -7.60 -3.03 -21.22
C LEU A 127 -7.39 -2.53 -22.67
N ALA A 128 -8.49 -2.31 -23.39
CA ALA A 128 -8.46 -1.81 -24.78
C ALA A 128 -8.57 -0.28 -24.88
N GLU A 129 -9.04 0.40 -23.82
CA GLU A 129 -9.27 1.84 -23.80
C GLU A 129 -8.09 2.61 -23.17
N PRO A 130 -7.58 3.68 -23.80
CA PRO A 130 -6.43 4.42 -23.27
C PRO A 130 -6.82 5.26 -22.06
N VAL A 131 -6.09 5.09 -20.95
CA VAL A 131 -6.35 5.75 -19.67
C VAL A 131 -6.07 7.26 -19.78
N PRO A 132 -7.01 8.15 -19.37
CA PRO A 132 -6.80 9.59 -19.41
C PRO A 132 -5.50 10.06 -18.74
N GLU A 133 -4.70 10.90 -19.43
CA GLU A 133 -3.40 11.39 -18.93
C GLU A 133 -3.51 12.01 -17.52
N ILE A 134 -4.63 12.69 -17.23
CA ILE A 134 -4.89 13.33 -15.93
C ILE A 134 -4.89 12.34 -14.75
N ILE A 135 -5.27 11.08 -14.95
CA ILE A 135 -5.24 10.05 -13.90
C ILE A 135 -3.78 9.72 -13.55
N LEU A 136 -2.94 9.52 -14.56
CA LEU A 136 -1.50 9.31 -14.38
C LEU A 136 -0.81 10.53 -13.76
N ALA A 137 -1.15 11.74 -14.22
CA ALA A 137 -0.63 12.99 -13.69
C ALA A 137 -0.99 13.21 -12.20
N ASN A 138 -2.20 12.82 -11.79
CA ASN A 138 -2.62 12.87 -10.40
C ASN A 138 -1.94 11.77 -9.56
N LEU A 139 -1.79 10.55 -10.08
CA LEU A 139 -1.06 9.49 -9.38
C LEU A 139 0.41 9.86 -9.16
N TRP A 140 1.08 10.37 -10.21
CA TRP A 140 2.45 10.90 -10.16
C TRP A 140 2.60 11.99 -9.09
N ASN A 141 1.70 12.98 -9.05
CA ASN A 141 1.77 14.03 -8.03
C ASN A 141 1.33 13.58 -6.63
N LEU A 142 0.48 12.56 -6.49
CA LEU A 142 0.10 11.97 -5.21
C LEU A 142 1.30 11.24 -4.60
N ILE A 143 1.99 10.42 -5.41
CA ILE A 143 3.24 9.74 -5.04
C ILE A 143 4.31 10.77 -4.68
N ARG A 144 4.51 11.83 -5.48
CA ARG A 144 5.45 12.92 -5.15
C ARG A 144 5.13 13.59 -3.83
N ARG A 145 3.87 13.99 -3.60
CA ARG A 145 3.45 14.72 -2.39
C ARG A 145 3.74 13.93 -1.11
N TYR A 146 3.54 12.61 -1.14
CA TYR A 146 3.70 11.71 0.00
C TYR A 146 4.93 10.80 -0.09
N ALA A 147 5.89 11.07 -0.98
CA ALA A 147 7.05 10.21 -1.21
C ALA A 147 7.86 9.87 0.05
N PRO A 148 8.17 10.80 0.99
CA PRO A 148 8.86 10.43 2.22
C PRO A 148 8.01 9.55 3.15
N GLU A 149 6.70 9.77 3.20
CA GLU A 149 5.78 8.97 4.01
C GLU A 149 5.61 7.56 3.44
N LEU A 150 5.45 7.45 2.13
CA LEU A 150 5.39 6.18 1.40
C LEU A 150 6.65 5.35 1.63
N LYS A 151 7.84 5.96 1.53
CA LYS A 151 9.12 5.30 1.81
C LYS A 151 9.27 4.92 3.28
N PHE A 152 8.68 5.68 4.22
CA PHE A 152 8.68 5.37 5.64
C PHE A 152 7.76 4.18 5.99
N ILE A 153 6.49 4.19 5.57
CA ILE A 153 5.54 3.07 5.78
C ILE A 153 6.07 1.77 5.17
N THR A 154 6.78 1.86 4.04
CA THR A 154 7.33 0.70 3.32
C THR A 154 8.82 0.41 3.61
N SER A 155 9.35 0.92 4.72
CA SER A 155 10.74 0.73 5.12
C SER A 155 10.99 -0.59 5.86
N GLY A 156 12.11 -1.26 5.54
CA GLY A 156 12.39 -2.64 6.00
C GLY A 156 13.79 -2.88 6.59
N GLY A 157 14.61 -1.84 6.72
CA GLY A 157 15.97 -1.92 7.29
C GLY A 157 16.00 -2.37 8.76
N ASP A 158 17.17 -2.82 9.24
CA ASP A 158 17.30 -3.49 10.54
C ASP A 158 17.94 -2.65 11.65
N LYS A 159 18.32 -1.39 11.38
CA LYS A 159 18.99 -0.50 12.36
C LYS A 159 18.56 0.95 12.25
N ARG A 160 18.70 1.70 13.35
CA ARG A 160 18.22 3.07 13.50
C ARG A 160 18.95 4.06 12.57
N GLU A 161 20.21 3.77 12.28
CA GLU A 161 21.08 4.45 11.30
C GLU A 161 20.95 3.90 9.87
N ALA A 162 20.11 2.88 9.64
CA ALA A 162 19.95 2.20 8.36
C ALA A 162 18.50 1.72 8.11
N LEU A 163 17.50 2.58 8.33
CA LEU A 163 16.08 2.21 8.24
C LEU A 163 15.60 1.81 6.84
N CYS A 164 16.34 2.18 5.78
CA CYS A 164 15.88 2.09 4.39
C CYS A 164 16.97 1.59 3.41
N ARG A 165 16.56 0.87 2.35
CA ARG A 165 17.44 0.54 1.20
C ARG A 165 18.11 1.79 0.62
N ARG A 166 19.33 1.66 0.10
CA ARG A 166 20.07 2.74 -0.57
C ARG A 166 19.32 3.29 -1.79
N ARG A 167 19.34 4.61 -1.96
CA ARG A 167 18.62 5.32 -3.04
C ARG A 167 18.99 4.87 -4.46
N ASN A 168 20.20 4.34 -4.69
CA ASN A 168 20.60 3.79 -5.99
C ASN A 168 19.71 2.64 -6.52
N HIS A 169 18.80 2.09 -5.71
CA HIS A 169 17.84 1.07 -6.16
C HIS A 169 16.39 1.58 -6.15
N ASN A 170 16.16 2.86 -5.82
CA ASN A 170 14.83 3.49 -5.66
C ASN A 170 14.94 5.03 -5.61
N SER A 171 15.48 5.63 -6.66
CA SER A 171 15.87 7.04 -6.70
C SER A 171 14.71 7.98 -7.02
N HIS A 172 14.41 8.86 -6.07
CA HIS A 172 13.43 9.94 -6.23
C HIS A 172 13.98 11.17 -6.97
N LEU A 173 15.27 11.19 -7.35
CA LEU A 173 15.95 12.44 -7.73
C LEU A 173 15.34 13.12 -8.97
N GLU A 174 14.93 12.38 -9.99
CA GLU A 174 14.21 12.95 -11.14
C GLU A 174 12.73 13.20 -10.81
N MET A 175 12.10 12.24 -10.13
CA MET A 175 10.69 12.33 -9.72
C MET A 175 10.37 13.62 -8.96
N VAL A 176 11.26 14.12 -8.09
CA VAL A 176 11.00 15.39 -7.38
C VAL A 176 11.06 16.62 -8.28
N HIS A 177 11.82 16.61 -9.38
CA HIS A 177 11.93 17.75 -10.30
C HIS A 177 10.72 17.84 -11.25
N HIS A 178 10.33 16.72 -11.88
CA HIS A 178 9.40 16.74 -13.02
C HIS A 178 7.92 16.80 -12.60
N SER A 179 7.15 17.71 -13.22
CA SER A 179 5.81 18.06 -12.74
C SER A 179 4.78 18.19 -13.88
N PRO A 180 3.69 17.40 -13.90
CA PRO A 180 2.66 17.47 -14.94
C PRO A 180 1.81 18.75 -14.87
N GLY A 181 2.04 19.62 -13.88
CA GLY A 181 1.55 20.99 -13.89
C GLY A 181 2.25 21.91 -14.92
N MET A 182 3.39 21.49 -15.48
CA MET A 182 4.19 22.22 -16.49
C MET A 182 4.45 21.37 -17.74
N THR A 183 4.74 20.09 -17.55
CA THR A 183 5.10 19.11 -18.60
C THR A 183 3.92 18.16 -18.89
N SER A 184 3.98 17.34 -19.95
CA SER A 184 3.09 16.17 -20.13
C SER A 184 3.73 14.92 -19.55
N MET A 185 2.94 13.91 -19.19
CA MET A 185 3.46 12.64 -18.66
C MET A 185 4.33 11.89 -19.67
N ALA A 186 4.09 12.03 -20.97
CA ALA A 186 4.93 11.47 -22.04
C ALA A 186 6.34 12.10 -22.05
N GLU A 187 6.43 13.44 -21.95
CA GLU A 187 7.72 14.12 -21.87
C GLU A 187 8.39 13.89 -20.51
N ILE A 188 7.63 13.68 -19.42
CA ILE A 188 8.19 13.22 -18.13
C ILE A 188 8.81 11.82 -18.27
N GLN A 189 8.12 10.83 -18.85
CA GLN A 189 8.67 9.50 -19.11
C GLN A 189 9.99 9.59 -19.90
N LYS A 190 9.99 10.37 -20.98
CA LYS A 190 11.19 10.64 -21.79
C LYS A 190 12.33 11.28 -20.99
N LEU A 191 12.05 12.21 -20.09
CA LEU A 191 13.04 12.82 -19.19
C LEU A 191 13.59 11.83 -18.15
N LEU A 192 12.80 10.85 -17.68
CA LEU A 192 13.31 9.75 -16.85
C LEU A 192 14.25 8.84 -17.65
N LYS A 193 13.80 8.38 -18.82
CA LYS A 193 14.54 7.51 -19.76
C LYS A 193 15.86 8.13 -20.23
N GLN A 194 15.91 9.45 -20.34
CA GLN A 194 17.10 10.21 -20.77
C GLN A 194 17.97 10.73 -19.61
N SER A 195 17.66 10.40 -18.33
CA SER A 195 18.46 10.91 -17.21
C SER A 195 19.82 10.21 -17.08
N HIS A 196 20.88 11.01 -17.21
CA HIS A 196 22.25 10.60 -16.83
C HIS A 196 22.48 10.58 -15.31
N ARG A 197 21.48 10.87 -14.48
CA ARG A 197 21.57 10.90 -13.00
C ARG A 197 20.89 9.71 -12.33
N VAL A 198 19.91 9.11 -13.00
CA VAL A 198 19.10 7.98 -12.51
C VAL A 198 18.76 7.08 -13.70
N PRO A 199 19.31 5.84 -13.77
CA PRO A 199 18.86 4.84 -14.74
C PRO A 199 17.34 4.62 -14.65
N GLU A 200 16.69 4.33 -15.78
CA GLU A 200 15.23 4.28 -15.89
C GLU A 200 14.59 3.33 -14.85
N HIS A 201 15.06 2.07 -14.82
CA HIS A 201 14.72 1.03 -13.84
C HIS A 201 15.13 1.34 -12.38
N GLN A 202 15.77 2.48 -12.10
CA GLN A 202 16.11 2.91 -10.73
C GLN A 202 15.26 4.09 -10.26
N ASN A 203 14.23 4.50 -11.01
CA ASN A 203 13.32 5.55 -10.56
C ASN A 203 12.38 5.05 -9.45
N PHE A 204 12.10 5.92 -8.47
CA PHE A 204 11.21 5.67 -7.33
C PHE A 204 9.82 5.16 -7.77
N LEU A 205 9.28 5.76 -8.84
CA LEU A 205 8.20 5.22 -9.65
C LEU A 205 8.74 5.10 -11.07
N ASN A 206 8.81 3.87 -11.60
CA ASN A 206 9.24 3.63 -12.96
C ASN A 206 8.04 3.69 -13.93
N LEU A 207 8.27 4.30 -15.09
CA LEU A 207 7.29 4.55 -16.15
C LEU A 207 7.68 3.88 -17.48
N GLU A 208 8.75 3.07 -17.50
CA GLU A 208 9.37 2.46 -18.69
C GLU A 208 8.37 1.71 -19.59
N HIS A 209 7.42 1.00 -18.99
CA HIS A 209 6.44 0.16 -19.70
C HIS A 209 5.17 0.89 -20.17
N LEU A 210 5.05 2.20 -19.89
CA LEU A 210 3.95 2.99 -20.42
C LEU A 210 4.15 3.30 -21.90
N SER A 211 3.05 3.49 -22.63
CA SER A 211 3.06 4.13 -23.94
C SER A 211 1.90 5.11 -24.07
N PHE A 212 2.07 6.08 -24.96
CA PHE A 212 1.18 7.23 -25.09
C PHE A 212 0.59 7.29 -26.50
N THR A 213 -0.73 7.37 -26.58
CA THR A 213 -1.47 7.61 -27.82
C THR A 213 -1.24 9.04 -28.34
N GLU A 214 -1.62 9.30 -29.59
CA GLU A 214 -1.57 10.64 -30.22
C GLU A 214 -2.32 11.71 -29.39
N THR A 215 -3.32 11.30 -28.60
CA THR A 215 -4.10 12.18 -27.72
C THR A 215 -3.48 12.42 -26.34
N GLY A 216 -2.28 11.87 -26.07
CA GLY A 216 -1.62 11.92 -24.75
C GLY A 216 -2.17 10.92 -23.72
N ASN A 217 -3.25 10.20 -24.04
CA ASN A 217 -3.81 9.15 -23.17
C ASN A 217 -2.97 7.87 -23.23
N VAL A 218 -3.02 7.08 -22.16
CA VAL A 218 -1.99 6.09 -21.81
C VAL A 218 -2.45 4.66 -22.11
N LEU A 219 -1.70 3.93 -22.94
CA LEU A 219 -1.96 2.52 -23.25
C LEU A 219 -0.67 1.83 -23.73
N PRO A 220 -0.23 0.70 -23.12
CA PRO A 220 -0.80 0.08 -21.93
C PRO A 220 -0.57 0.90 -20.65
N PHE A 221 -1.35 0.63 -19.61
CA PHE A 221 -1.18 1.23 -18.28
C PHE A 221 -0.44 0.24 -17.36
N HIS A 222 0.88 0.23 -17.50
CA HIS A 222 1.84 -0.55 -16.70
C HIS A 222 2.84 0.39 -16.04
N LEU A 223 2.78 0.51 -14.71
CA LEU A 223 3.70 1.32 -13.90
C LEU A 223 4.20 0.53 -12.69
N GLU A 224 5.37 0.91 -12.18
CA GLU A 224 6.10 0.12 -11.18
C GLU A 224 6.56 0.97 -9.99
N PHE A 225 6.14 0.58 -8.79
CA PHE A 225 6.57 1.19 -7.51
C PHE A 225 7.82 0.48 -7.00
N ARG A 226 9.01 1.11 -7.09
CA ARG A 226 10.30 0.48 -6.72
C ARG A 226 10.82 0.82 -5.32
N PHE A 227 10.17 1.77 -4.65
CA PHE A 227 10.60 2.27 -3.35
C PHE A 227 10.38 1.39 -2.12
N PRO A 228 9.46 0.40 -2.09
CA PRO A 228 9.38 -0.49 -0.93
C PRO A 228 10.67 -1.28 -0.74
N ASP A 229 11.09 -1.41 0.51
CA ASP A 229 12.12 -2.38 0.89
C ASP A 229 11.46 -3.76 1.03
N ALA A 230 12.24 -4.84 0.86
CA ALA A 230 11.74 -6.20 1.05
C ALA A 230 11.46 -6.52 2.53
N ASP A 231 10.41 -7.32 2.75
CA ASP A 231 9.99 -7.85 4.05
C ASP A 231 9.34 -9.24 3.90
N PHE A 232 9.42 -10.07 4.96
CA PHE A 232 8.78 -11.39 5.02
C PHE A 232 7.47 -11.36 5.82
N SER A 233 6.64 -10.33 5.61
CA SER A 233 5.29 -10.27 6.19
C SER A 233 4.24 -10.35 5.07
N PRO A 234 3.60 -11.52 4.86
CA PRO A 234 2.46 -11.68 3.95
C PRO A 234 1.37 -10.62 4.14
N THR A 235 1.09 -10.23 5.38
CA THR A 235 0.10 -9.22 5.71
C THR A 235 0.54 -7.81 5.29
N SER A 236 1.81 -7.45 5.49
CA SER A 236 2.42 -6.20 5.02
C SER A 236 2.41 -6.08 3.49
N ILE A 237 2.88 -7.12 2.79
CA ILE A 237 2.92 -7.14 1.31
C ILE A 237 1.50 -6.96 0.75
N THR A 238 0.53 -7.69 1.31
CA THR A 238 -0.89 -7.59 0.92
C THR A 238 -1.44 -6.20 1.17
N ALA A 239 -1.19 -5.59 2.33
CA ALA A 239 -1.66 -4.25 2.65
C ALA A 239 -1.04 -3.17 1.73
N LYS A 240 0.24 -3.33 1.36
CA LYS A 240 0.92 -2.50 0.35
C LYS A 240 0.27 -2.62 -1.03
N THR A 241 -0.21 -3.81 -1.44
CA THR A 241 -1.02 -3.97 -2.66
C THR A 241 -2.25 -3.06 -2.67
N PHE A 242 -3.00 -3.00 -1.56
CA PHE A 242 -4.19 -2.14 -1.46
C PHE A 242 -3.85 -0.66 -1.31
N LEU A 243 -2.71 -0.29 -0.70
CA LEU A 243 -2.21 1.09 -0.71
C LEU A 243 -2.08 1.62 -2.15
N PHE A 244 -1.42 0.87 -3.03
CA PHE A 244 -1.20 1.32 -4.41
C PHE A 244 -2.47 1.31 -5.27
N LEU A 245 -3.38 0.35 -5.06
CA LEU A 245 -4.72 0.41 -5.66
C LEU A 245 -5.50 1.64 -5.17
N ALA A 246 -5.52 1.90 -3.86
CA ALA A 246 -6.22 3.04 -3.28
C ALA A 246 -5.67 4.37 -3.82
N MET A 247 -4.35 4.48 -4.00
CA MET A 247 -3.71 5.64 -4.63
C MET A 247 -4.15 5.86 -6.09
N LEU A 248 -4.23 4.80 -6.91
CA LEU A 248 -4.75 4.91 -8.28
C LEU A 248 -6.21 5.37 -8.29
N LEU A 249 -7.09 4.70 -7.52
CA LEU A 249 -8.51 5.04 -7.51
C LEU A 249 -8.77 6.45 -6.93
N LYS A 250 -7.91 6.92 -6.01
CA LYS A 250 -7.92 8.31 -5.52
C LYS A 250 -7.45 9.29 -6.59
N ALA A 251 -6.48 8.92 -7.44
CA ALA A 251 -6.08 9.74 -8.57
C ALA A 251 -7.22 9.92 -9.59
N VAL A 252 -8.11 8.93 -9.75
CA VAL A 252 -9.35 9.09 -10.54
C VAL A 252 -10.30 10.11 -9.88
N ASP A 253 -10.57 9.99 -8.57
CA ASP A 253 -11.41 10.96 -7.85
C ASP A 253 -10.92 12.41 -8.04
N LEU A 254 -9.61 12.61 -7.88
CA LEU A 254 -8.96 13.93 -7.98
C LEU A 254 -9.01 14.50 -9.40
N SER A 255 -9.05 13.65 -10.43
CA SER A 255 -9.10 14.03 -11.84
C SER A 255 -10.41 14.72 -12.26
N GLN A 256 -11.45 14.70 -11.42
CA GLN A 256 -12.65 15.53 -11.60
C GLN A 256 -12.39 17.02 -11.37
N TYR A 257 -11.38 17.35 -10.55
CA TYR A 257 -11.14 18.72 -10.08
C TYR A 257 -9.89 19.36 -10.71
N GLY A 258 -8.95 18.55 -11.19
CA GLY A 258 -7.77 19.01 -11.93
C GLY A 258 -6.54 18.15 -11.65
N VAL A 259 -5.35 18.68 -11.93
CA VAL A 259 -4.07 18.07 -11.52
C VAL A 259 -3.67 18.64 -10.16
N ILE A 260 -3.49 17.78 -9.15
CA ILE A 260 -3.07 18.21 -7.82
C ILE A 260 -1.63 18.76 -7.78
N HIS A 261 -1.35 19.63 -6.83
CA HIS A 261 -0.03 20.20 -6.56
C HIS A 261 0.61 19.58 -5.31
N VAL A 262 1.94 19.51 -5.29
CA VAL A 262 2.77 18.98 -4.20
C VAL A 262 2.87 19.90 -2.96
N GLY A 263 1.81 20.68 -2.68
CA GLY A 263 1.77 21.65 -1.58
C GLY A 263 2.49 22.97 -1.90
N LYS A 264 2.79 23.75 -0.85
CA LYS A 264 3.51 25.04 -0.94
C LYS A 264 5.03 24.83 -1.09
N ILE A 265 5.76 25.86 -1.55
CA ILE A 265 7.21 25.77 -1.80
C ILE A 265 8.01 25.39 -0.54
N SER A 266 7.62 25.90 0.64
CA SER A 266 8.22 25.54 1.93
C SER A 266 7.94 24.08 2.30
N SER A 267 6.67 23.66 2.27
CA SER A 267 6.23 22.27 2.50
C SER A 267 6.99 21.31 1.57
N TRP A 268 7.06 21.63 0.28
CA TRP A 268 7.71 20.80 -0.73
C TRP A 268 9.23 20.68 -0.51
N ARG A 269 9.90 21.78 -0.14
CA ARG A 269 11.32 21.74 0.26
C ARG A 269 11.54 20.88 1.52
N ARG A 270 10.61 20.87 2.48
CA ARG A 270 10.67 19.97 3.65
C ARG A 270 10.47 18.51 3.26
N LYS A 271 9.48 18.18 2.42
CA LYS A 271 9.28 16.81 1.87
C LYS A 271 10.54 16.31 1.15
N ILE A 272 11.16 17.13 0.29
CA ILE A 272 12.44 16.78 -0.36
C ILE A 272 13.58 16.61 0.67
N LYS A 273 13.62 17.42 1.74
CA LYS A 273 14.61 17.24 2.83
C LYS A 273 14.40 15.91 3.55
N LEU A 274 13.17 15.59 3.98
CA LEU A 274 12.82 14.32 4.64
C LEU A 274 13.20 13.12 3.76
N LEU A 275 12.82 13.14 2.48
CA LEU A 275 13.08 12.06 1.55
C LEU A 275 14.58 11.86 1.28
N ASN A 276 15.38 12.93 1.29
CA ASN A 276 16.85 12.84 1.23
C ASN A 276 17.52 12.41 2.55
N MET A 277 16.78 12.39 3.68
CA MET A 277 17.28 11.84 4.94
C MET A 277 17.03 10.33 5.01
N ILE A 278 15.84 9.86 4.63
CA ILE A 278 15.52 8.41 4.63
C ILE A 278 16.02 7.66 3.38
N SER A 279 16.10 8.31 2.21
CA SER A 279 16.62 7.71 0.96
C SER A 279 17.85 8.45 0.46
N ASN A 280 19.03 7.86 0.66
CA ASN A 280 20.30 8.45 0.26
C ASN A 280 21.37 7.38 -0.09
N ASN A 281 22.60 7.84 -0.35
CA ASN A 281 23.72 7.01 -0.78
C ASN A 281 24.90 6.99 0.21
N LYS A 282 24.74 7.53 1.43
CA LYS A 282 25.83 7.70 2.41
C LYS A 282 26.03 6.49 3.33
N GLY A 283 25.05 5.59 3.42
CA GLY A 283 25.12 4.40 4.27
C GLY A 283 26.07 3.33 3.74
N ASN A 284 26.47 2.43 4.65
CA ASN A 284 27.30 1.28 4.34
C ASN A 284 26.51 0.18 3.61
N LEU A 285 27.21 -0.64 2.82
CA LEU A 285 26.76 -1.97 2.34
C LEU A 285 25.29 -2.04 1.85
N ALA A 286 24.92 -1.09 0.98
CA ALA A 286 23.61 -0.94 0.33
C ALA A 286 22.43 -0.41 1.18
N ASN A 287 22.69 0.16 2.36
CA ASN A 287 21.70 0.96 3.10
C ASN A 287 21.79 2.47 2.80
N SER A 288 20.69 3.19 3.06
CA SER A 288 20.69 4.64 3.28
C SER A 288 21.20 4.95 4.70
N ASP A 289 21.94 6.06 4.89
CA ASP A 289 22.31 6.55 6.23
C ASP A 289 21.16 7.34 6.82
N THR A 290 20.48 6.78 7.82
CA THR A 290 19.36 7.41 8.52
C THR A 290 19.71 7.92 9.92
N SER A 291 21.01 8.01 10.26
CA SER A 291 21.48 8.48 11.58
C SER A 291 20.95 9.87 11.97
N ALA A 292 20.71 10.74 10.99
CA ALA A 292 20.16 12.09 11.19
C ALA A 292 18.63 12.15 11.33
N VAL A 293 17.91 11.02 11.23
CA VAL A 293 16.46 10.94 11.40
C VAL A 293 16.16 10.82 12.90
N THR A 294 15.96 11.94 13.59
CA THR A 294 15.60 11.95 15.02
C THR A 294 14.14 11.52 15.24
N ASP A 295 13.71 11.34 16.49
CA ASP A 295 12.36 10.86 16.79
C ASP A 295 11.28 11.92 16.47
N GLU A 296 11.60 13.21 16.53
CA GLU A 296 10.72 14.27 16.02
C GLU A 296 10.54 14.21 14.49
N ILE A 297 11.51 13.60 13.77
CA ILE A 297 11.44 13.39 12.32
C ILE A 297 10.67 12.11 11.99
N ILE A 298 10.74 11.08 12.83
CA ILE A 298 9.80 9.96 12.78
C ILE A 298 8.37 10.49 12.97
N GLU A 299 8.14 11.33 13.97
CA GLU A 299 6.83 11.90 14.25
C GLU A 299 6.28 12.79 13.12
N GLU A 300 7.14 13.60 12.46
CA GLU A 300 6.74 14.33 11.24
C GLU A 300 6.36 13.40 10.08
N LEU A 301 7.03 12.24 9.94
CA LEU A 301 6.71 11.22 8.94
C LEU A 301 5.40 10.49 9.29
N ARG A 302 5.14 10.16 10.57
CA ARG A 302 3.86 9.59 11.03
C ARG A 302 2.69 10.50 10.72
N GLN A 303 2.78 11.78 11.08
CA GLN A 303 1.72 12.76 10.84
C GLN A 303 1.45 12.95 9.33
N GLY A 304 2.49 12.88 8.50
CA GLY A 304 2.33 12.85 7.04
C GLY A 304 1.67 11.56 6.53
N ALA A 305 2.02 10.41 7.08
CA ALA A 305 1.46 9.11 6.73
C ALA A 305 -0.02 9.01 7.12
N TYR A 306 -0.40 9.52 8.29
CA TYR A 306 -1.80 9.72 8.66
C TYR A 306 -2.54 10.67 7.69
N GLU A 307 -1.92 11.78 7.24
CA GLU A 307 -2.53 12.65 6.22
C GLU A 307 -2.80 11.91 4.89
N LEU A 308 -1.92 10.99 4.51
CA LEU A 308 -2.11 10.09 3.36
C LEU A 308 -3.23 9.07 3.60
N LEU A 309 -3.23 8.35 4.72
CA LEU A 309 -4.23 7.32 5.00
C LEU A 309 -5.64 7.92 5.18
N ASP A 310 -5.78 9.05 5.86
CA ASP A 310 -7.04 9.80 5.94
C ASP A 310 -7.56 10.22 4.55
N LEU A 311 -6.65 10.61 3.65
CA LEU A 311 -7.01 10.97 2.28
C LEU A 311 -7.50 9.74 1.49
N LEU A 312 -6.96 8.55 1.77
CA LEU A 312 -7.30 7.29 1.12
C LEU A 312 -8.45 6.51 1.77
N ALA A 313 -8.82 6.76 3.03
CA ALA A 313 -9.86 6.01 3.74
C ALA A 313 -11.23 5.96 3.02
N PRO A 314 -11.74 7.03 2.36
CA PRO A 314 -12.93 6.97 1.52
C PRO A 314 -12.79 6.14 0.23
N THR A 315 -11.58 5.65 -0.07
CA THR A 315 -11.31 4.66 -1.12
C THR A 315 -11.22 3.25 -0.53
N PHE A 316 -10.57 3.06 0.62
CA PHE A 316 -10.53 1.77 1.33
C PHE A 316 -11.91 1.26 1.72
N SER A 317 -12.84 2.14 2.12
CA SER A 317 -14.25 1.78 2.38
C SER A 317 -15.03 1.22 1.17
N ARG A 318 -14.45 1.23 -0.04
CA ARG A 318 -15.00 0.53 -1.22
C ARG A 318 -14.43 -0.88 -1.41
N PHE A 319 -13.47 -1.31 -0.59
CA PHE A 319 -12.92 -2.66 -0.60
C PHE A 319 -13.65 -3.50 0.44
N THR A 320 -14.50 -4.42 0.00
CA THR A 320 -15.25 -5.34 0.87
C THR A 320 -14.29 -6.22 1.68
N ASP A 321 -14.59 -6.40 2.98
CA ASP A 321 -13.89 -7.27 3.94
C ASP A 321 -12.36 -7.10 3.94
N ASN A 322 -11.91 -5.84 3.98
CA ASN A 322 -10.52 -5.47 3.70
C ASN A 322 -9.83 -4.71 4.85
N PRO A 323 -9.02 -5.40 5.69
CA PRO A 323 -8.33 -4.78 6.82
C PRO A 323 -7.01 -4.06 6.44
N ALA A 324 -6.75 -3.79 5.14
CA ALA A 324 -5.49 -3.19 4.73
C ALA A 324 -5.26 -1.79 5.34
N LEU A 325 -6.32 -1.01 5.59
CA LEU A 325 -6.20 0.30 6.21
C LEU A 325 -5.69 0.21 7.66
N ASP A 326 -6.15 -0.80 8.41
CA ASP A 326 -5.75 -1.02 9.81
C ASP A 326 -4.29 -1.51 9.90
N VAL A 327 -3.90 -2.41 8.99
CA VAL A 327 -2.49 -2.83 8.84
C VAL A 327 -1.59 -1.66 8.45
N LEU A 328 -2.00 -0.82 7.49
CA LEU A 328 -1.24 0.37 7.08
C LEU A 328 -1.18 1.44 8.20
N THR A 329 -2.19 1.49 9.06
CA THR A 329 -2.21 2.36 10.24
C THR A 329 -1.23 1.87 11.30
N ALA A 330 -1.16 0.55 11.55
CA ALA A 330 -0.11 -0.03 12.41
C ALA A 330 1.31 0.20 11.85
N LEU A 331 1.50 0.02 10.53
CA LEU A 331 2.74 0.35 9.81
C LEU A 331 3.03 1.87 9.72
N THR A 332 2.07 2.72 10.10
CA THR A 332 2.31 4.17 10.23
C THR A 332 2.92 4.49 11.59
N GLU A 333 2.41 3.93 12.69
CA GLU A 333 3.04 4.11 14.00
C GLU A 333 4.40 3.42 14.10
N GLN A 334 4.50 2.19 13.61
CA GLN A 334 5.72 1.39 13.69
C GLN A 334 5.90 0.57 12.41
N PRO A 335 6.45 1.16 11.33
CA PRO A 335 6.82 0.40 10.13
C PRO A 335 7.84 -0.68 10.48
N ILE A 336 7.96 -1.67 9.58
CA ILE A 336 8.82 -2.85 9.75
C ILE A 336 10.24 -2.48 10.15
N SER A 337 10.81 -1.40 9.60
CA SER A 337 12.15 -0.96 10.01
C SER A 337 12.27 -0.64 11.51
N LEU A 338 11.26 -0.01 12.13
CA LEU A 338 11.25 0.29 13.56
C LEU A 338 10.92 -0.93 14.43
N LEU A 339 10.15 -1.89 13.92
CA LEU A 339 9.95 -3.18 14.59
C LEU A 339 11.28 -3.97 14.63
N ARG A 340 11.99 -4.05 13.50
CA ARG A 340 13.30 -4.73 13.42
C ARG A 340 14.39 -4.02 14.23
N CYS A 341 14.39 -2.68 14.27
CA CYS A 341 15.26 -1.91 15.19
C CYS A 341 15.02 -2.24 16.66
N ALA A 342 13.80 -2.60 17.04
CA ALA A 342 13.43 -3.01 18.40
C ALA A 342 13.70 -4.51 18.67
N GLY A 343 14.24 -5.26 17.70
CA GLY A 343 14.65 -6.65 17.84
C GLY A 343 13.62 -7.70 17.41
N TYR A 344 12.47 -7.30 16.86
CA TYR A 344 11.41 -8.23 16.45
C TYR A 344 11.85 -9.10 15.27
N SER A 345 11.55 -10.40 15.34
CA SER A 345 11.67 -11.39 14.27
C SER A 345 10.56 -11.25 13.22
N TRP A 346 10.66 -11.96 12.09
CA TRP A 346 9.62 -11.97 11.05
C TRP A 346 8.32 -12.60 11.57
N ASP A 347 8.40 -13.73 12.29
CA ASP A 347 7.26 -14.38 12.96
C ASP A 347 6.49 -13.42 13.87
N GLU A 348 7.20 -12.63 14.68
CA GLU A 348 6.59 -11.65 15.60
C GLU A 348 5.98 -10.47 14.84
N ILE A 349 6.61 -10.01 13.76
CA ILE A 349 6.10 -8.93 12.89
C ILE A 349 4.83 -9.39 12.15
N GLU A 350 4.84 -10.57 11.53
CA GLU A 350 3.66 -11.11 10.86
C GLU A 350 2.56 -11.42 11.86
N THR A 351 2.85 -11.99 13.04
CA THR A 351 1.85 -12.20 14.10
C THR A 351 1.21 -10.87 14.54
N LEU A 352 2.01 -9.83 14.74
CA LEU A 352 1.53 -8.50 15.11
C LEU A 352 0.63 -7.90 14.01
N LEU A 353 1.04 -7.96 12.75
CA LEU A 353 0.29 -7.38 11.64
C LEU A 353 -0.95 -8.22 11.27
N ALA A 354 -0.85 -9.55 11.28
CA ALA A 354 -1.96 -10.47 11.07
C ALA A 354 -3.04 -10.30 12.14
N SER A 355 -2.70 -9.97 13.39
CA SER A 355 -3.67 -9.61 14.42
C SER A 355 -4.51 -8.38 14.06
N ARG A 356 -3.94 -7.41 13.32
CA ARG A 356 -4.68 -6.24 12.77
C ARG A 356 -5.51 -6.61 11.55
N ALA A 357 -5.15 -7.69 10.86
CA ALA A 357 -5.95 -8.29 9.81
C ALA A 357 -6.95 -9.35 10.31
N ALA A 358 -7.12 -9.56 11.62
CA ALA A 358 -7.89 -10.67 12.19
C ALA A 358 -9.40 -10.39 12.31
N LEU A 359 -10.09 -10.28 11.16
CA LEU A 359 -11.50 -10.70 11.09
C LEU A 359 -11.59 -12.22 11.36
N ASP A 360 -12.49 -12.62 12.24
CA ASP A 360 -12.73 -14.02 12.61
C ASP A 360 -13.49 -14.83 11.53
N GLU A 361 -13.82 -16.09 11.84
CA GLU A 361 -14.52 -17.02 10.93
C GLU A 361 -15.91 -16.53 10.47
N VAL A 362 -16.52 -15.58 11.20
CA VAL A 362 -17.81 -14.94 10.85
C VAL A 362 -17.63 -13.50 10.36
N GLY A 363 -16.39 -13.07 10.10
CA GLY A 363 -16.07 -11.77 9.52
C GLY A 363 -16.16 -10.61 10.52
N LEU A 364 -15.91 -10.86 11.80
CA LEU A 364 -16.02 -9.90 12.90
C LEU A 364 -14.64 -9.59 13.51
N ASP A 365 -14.39 -8.33 13.87
CA ASP A 365 -13.19 -7.93 14.63
C ASP A 365 -13.45 -7.81 16.14
N GLU A 366 -12.43 -7.43 16.91
CA GLU A 366 -12.53 -7.22 18.37
C GLU A 366 -13.55 -6.13 18.75
N THR A 367 -13.72 -5.10 17.92
CA THR A 367 -14.70 -4.03 18.16
C THR A 367 -16.12 -4.51 17.90
N ASP A 368 -16.34 -5.36 16.88
CA ASP A 368 -17.62 -6.05 16.68
C ASP A 368 -17.92 -6.98 17.86
N ARG A 369 -16.95 -7.79 18.30
CA ARG A 369 -17.11 -8.69 19.45
C ARG A 369 -17.43 -7.92 20.73
N ARG A 370 -16.82 -6.76 20.97
CA ARG A 370 -17.15 -5.88 22.11
C ARG A 370 -18.53 -5.23 21.95
N LEU A 371 -18.89 -4.76 20.75
CA LEU A 371 -20.23 -4.25 20.44
C LEU A 371 -21.31 -5.30 20.69
N MET A 372 -21.08 -6.55 20.24
CA MET A 372 -21.97 -7.68 20.50
C MET A 372 -22.06 -8.00 21.99
N GLN A 373 -20.94 -8.03 22.71
CA GLN A 373 -20.93 -8.29 24.15
C GLN A 373 -21.77 -7.24 24.92
N CYS A 374 -21.63 -5.95 24.59
CA CYS A 374 -22.40 -4.89 25.23
C CYS A 374 -23.91 -4.96 24.93
N ILE A 375 -24.30 -5.45 23.74
CA ILE A 375 -25.69 -5.71 23.36
C ILE A 375 -26.23 -6.94 24.11
N GLU A 376 -25.48 -8.04 24.15
CA GLU A 376 -25.87 -9.31 24.78
C GLU A 376 -26.02 -9.19 26.31
N LEU A 377 -25.09 -8.48 26.95
CA LEU A 377 -25.08 -8.27 28.40
C LEU A 377 -25.92 -7.06 28.84
N GLY A 378 -26.46 -6.27 27.91
CA GLY A 378 -27.24 -5.07 28.21
C GLY A 378 -26.44 -3.95 28.90
N GLU A 379 -25.11 -3.88 28.69
CA GLU A 379 -24.24 -2.90 29.36
C GLU A 379 -24.65 -1.44 29.09
N TRP A 380 -25.29 -1.18 27.95
CA TRP A 380 -25.72 0.15 27.51
C TRP A 380 -27.25 0.28 27.51
N ALA A 381 -27.86 0.07 28.66
CA ALA A 381 -29.31 0.16 28.88
C ALA A 381 -29.76 1.53 29.45
N ASN A 382 -31.08 1.71 29.56
CA ASN A 382 -31.77 2.91 30.07
C ASN A 382 -31.56 4.19 29.23
N LEU A 383 -31.19 4.06 27.96
CA LEU A 383 -31.02 5.20 27.05
C LEU A 383 -32.35 5.56 26.36
N SER A 384 -32.58 6.86 26.15
CA SER A 384 -33.90 7.41 25.80
C SER A 384 -34.35 7.18 24.35
N SER A 385 -33.42 6.84 23.44
CA SER A 385 -33.71 6.55 22.04
C SER A 385 -32.58 5.76 21.39
N VAL A 386 -32.87 5.20 20.21
CA VAL A 386 -31.86 4.56 19.34
C VAL A 386 -30.70 5.51 19.03
N ASP A 387 -30.97 6.80 18.81
CA ASP A 387 -29.92 7.79 18.53
C ASP A 387 -29.05 8.07 19.76
N ALA A 388 -29.65 8.16 20.96
CA ALA A 388 -28.90 8.31 22.20
C ALA A 388 -28.00 7.07 22.45
N TRP A 389 -28.52 5.88 22.15
CA TRP A 389 -27.76 4.63 22.20
C TRP A 389 -26.61 4.60 21.19
N ARG A 390 -26.87 4.97 19.93
CA ARG A 390 -25.85 5.06 18.86
C ARG A 390 -24.75 6.05 19.22
N TRP A 391 -25.09 7.23 19.73
CA TRP A 391 -24.09 8.22 20.17
C TRP A 391 -23.26 7.74 21.36
N TYR A 392 -23.87 7.01 22.30
CA TYR A 392 -23.15 6.42 23.43
C TYR A 392 -22.20 5.30 22.96
N ALA A 393 -22.72 4.31 22.23
CA ALA A 393 -21.95 3.19 21.69
C ALA A 393 -20.79 3.65 20.78
N ALA A 394 -21.02 4.66 19.93
CA ALA A 394 -19.97 5.23 19.08
C ALA A 394 -18.84 5.86 19.93
N ARG A 395 -19.18 6.56 21.02
CA ARG A 395 -18.19 7.16 21.93
C ARG A 395 -17.38 6.10 22.67
N GLU A 396 -18.03 5.10 23.28
CA GLU A 396 -17.34 4.07 24.08
C GLU A 396 -16.47 3.13 23.24
N LEU A 397 -16.80 2.95 21.94
CA LEU A 397 -16.00 2.18 20.99
C LEU A 397 -15.04 3.04 20.14
N TYR A 398 -14.96 4.35 20.40
CA TYR A 398 -14.15 5.31 19.63
C TYR A 398 -14.46 5.33 18.11
N LEU A 399 -15.70 4.98 17.73
CA LEU A 399 -16.16 4.92 16.34
C LEU A 399 -16.77 6.25 15.88
N THR A 400 -16.76 6.48 14.56
CA THR A 400 -17.65 7.48 13.94
C THR A 400 -19.07 6.92 13.84
N PRO A 401 -20.13 7.76 13.82
CA PRO A 401 -21.50 7.30 13.67
C PRO A 401 -21.73 6.41 12.44
N GLN A 402 -21.06 6.71 11.32
CA GLN A 402 -21.16 5.93 10.08
C GLN A 402 -20.49 4.54 10.21
N ASN A 403 -19.38 4.44 10.94
CA ASN A 403 -18.70 3.17 11.17
C ASN A 403 -19.52 2.28 12.12
N LEU A 404 -20.11 2.86 13.17
CA LEU A 404 -21.07 2.14 14.01
C LEU A 404 -22.30 1.68 13.21
N GLU A 405 -22.85 2.51 12.32
CA GLU A 405 -24.02 2.14 11.52
C GLU A 405 -23.74 0.95 10.60
N LEU A 406 -22.63 0.95 9.86
CA LEU A 406 -22.18 -0.19 9.05
C LEU A 406 -21.98 -1.48 9.88
N ARG A 407 -21.42 -1.36 11.10
CA ARG A 407 -21.25 -2.50 12.00
C ARG A 407 -22.59 -3.03 12.51
N LEU A 408 -23.52 -2.14 12.86
CA LEU A 408 -24.88 -2.51 13.25
C LEU A 408 -25.65 -3.17 12.09
N GLU A 409 -25.47 -2.73 10.85
CA GLU A 409 -26.04 -3.39 9.66
C GLU A 409 -25.48 -4.81 9.48
N ARG A 410 -24.16 -5.03 9.61
CA ARG A 410 -23.56 -6.37 9.60
C ARG A 410 -24.07 -7.26 10.73
N LEU A 411 -24.19 -6.74 11.96
CA LEU A 411 -24.75 -7.48 13.09
C LEU A 411 -26.25 -7.77 12.92
N ALA A 412 -27.00 -6.89 12.26
CA ALA A 412 -28.39 -7.12 11.87
C ALA A 412 -28.51 -8.25 10.84
N ALA A 413 -27.59 -8.34 9.87
CA ALA A 413 -27.55 -9.45 8.92
C ALA A 413 -27.14 -10.78 9.58
N LEU A 414 -26.28 -10.75 10.60
CA LEU A 414 -25.70 -11.96 11.21
C LEU A 414 -26.55 -12.58 12.34
N ARG A 415 -27.26 -11.76 13.14
CA ARG A 415 -28.13 -12.21 14.25
C ARG A 415 -29.47 -11.48 14.36
N GLY A 416 -29.66 -10.43 13.59
CA GLY A 416 -30.78 -9.50 13.76
C GLY A 416 -30.68 -8.70 15.07
N ILE A 417 -30.90 -7.40 14.99
CA ILE A 417 -30.93 -6.51 16.14
C ILE A 417 -32.16 -5.62 16.08
N ARG A 418 -32.72 -5.31 17.25
CA ARG A 418 -33.84 -4.38 17.40
C ARG A 418 -33.65 -3.49 18.62
N TRP A 419 -34.35 -2.36 18.63
CA TRP A 419 -34.53 -1.57 19.84
C TRP A 419 -35.52 -2.28 20.78
N ASP A 420 -35.24 -2.26 22.08
CA ASP A 420 -36.24 -2.59 23.11
C ASP A 420 -36.56 -1.37 23.98
N ILE A 421 -37.78 -0.86 23.81
CA ILE A 421 -38.30 0.33 24.49
C ILE A 421 -38.39 0.13 26.01
N ARG A 422 -38.50 -1.11 26.51
CA ARG A 422 -38.58 -1.38 27.96
C ARG A 422 -37.21 -1.36 28.63
N GLN A 423 -36.16 -1.70 27.89
CA GLN A 423 -34.78 -1.72 28.40
C GLN A 423 -34.02 -0.42 28.07
N GLY A 424 -34.46 0.36 27.08
CA GLY A 424 -33.69 1.49 26.57
C GLY A 424 -32.36 1.05 25.95
N ALA A 425 -32.37 -0.07 25.23
CA ALA A 425 -31.20 -0.76 24.71
C ALA A 425 -31.46 -1.35 23.31
N MET A 426 -30.39 -1.56 22.55
CA MET A 426 -30.41 -2.51 21.43
C MET A 426 -30.29 -3.94 21.98
N VAL A 427 -31.01 -4.89 21.38
CA VAL A 427 -30.98 -6.33 21.74
C VAL A 427 -30.94 -7.19 20.48
N PHE A 428 -30.34 -8.38 20.57
CA PHE A 428 -30.38 -9.37 19.49
C PHE A 428 -31.78 -9.99 19.33
N THR A 429 -32.04 -10.55 18.15
CA THR A 429 -33.30 -11.26 17.82
C THR A 429 -33.12 -12.74 17.48
N SER A 430 -31.87 -13.24 17.44
CA SER A 430 -31.52 -14.66 17.41
C SER A 430 -30.22 -14.97 18.16
#